data_AF-A0A4Z8XI48-F1
#
_entry.id   AF-A0A4Z8XI48-F1
#
_cell.length_a   1.000
_cell.length_b   1.000
_cell.length_c   1.000
_cell.angle_alpha   90.00
_cell.angle_beta   90.00
_cell.angle_gamma   90.00
#
_symmetry.space_group_name_H-M   'P 1'
#
loop_
_entity.id
_entity.type
_entity.pdbx_description
1 polymer ?
#
loop_
_entity_poly.entity_id
_entity_poly.type
_entity_poly.pdbx_seq_one_letter_code
_entity_poly.pdbx_strand_id
1 'polypeptide(L)'
;MIETSLDFSGLNDIAKDLELLSRAENNKVLRDSTRAGAEVLKEEVIARAPERTGKLKKNVVVLTQRSRRRGEITSGVHIRGRNMRTGNSDNTMKASDPRNAF
;
A
#
# COMPACT_ATOMS: atom_id res chain seq x y z
N MET A 1 -36.85 -33.29 35.90
CA MET A 1 -36.78 -32.73 34.53
C MET A 1 -35.46 -32.01 34.45
N ILE A 2 -34.51 -32.48 33.64
CA ILE A 2 -33.20 -31.82 33.51
C ILE A 2 -33.40 -30.73 32.46
N GLU A 3 -33.40 -29.46 32.88
CA GLU A 3 -33.32 -28.34 31.96
C GLU A 3 -31.88 -28.23 31.47
N THR A 4 -31.61 -28.76 30.28
CA THR A 4 -30.39 -28.44 29.55
C THR A 4 -30.56 -27.06 28.94
N SER A 5 -30.09 -26.02 29.63
CA SER A 5 -29.91 -24.70 29.01
C SER A 5 -28.79 -24.79 27.98
N LEU A 6 -29.14 -24.93 26.70
CA LEU A 6 -28.19 -24.82 25.61
C LEU A 6 -27.75 -23.35 25.48
N ASP A 7 -26.50 -23.07 25.87
CA ASP A 7 -25.88 -21.75 25.71
C ASP A 7 -25.28 -21.62 24.30
N PHE A 8 -25.88 -20.75 23.48
CA PHE A 8 -25.44 -20.45 22.11
C PHE A 8 -24.63 -19.14 22.01
N SER A 9 -24.31 -18.49 23.13
CA SER A 9 -23.55 -17.24 23.14
C SER A 9 -22.18 -17.38 22.47
N GLY A 10 -21.49 -18.51 22.67
CA GLY A 10 -20.21 -18.81 22.02
C GLY A 10 -20.28 -18.90 20.48
N LEU A 11 -21.41 -19.32 19.90
CA LEU A 11 -21.57 -19.32 18.44
C LEU A 11 -21.69 -17.90 17.88
N ASN A 12 -22.32 -16.99 18.64
CA ASN A 12 -22.44 -15.59 18.25
C ASN A 12 -21.07 -14.88 18.25
N ASP A 13 -20.20 -15.21 19.20
CA ASP A 13 -18.85 -14.63 19.24
C ASP A 13 -17.97 -15.17 18.10
N ILE A 14 -18.06 -16.46 17.79
CA ILE A 14 -17.40 -17.03 16.60
C ILE A 14 -17.89 -16.34 15.31
N ALA A 15 -19.18 -16.08 15.18
CA ALA A 15 -19.74 -15.40 14.01
C ALA A 15 -19.16 -13.98 13.83
N LYS A 16 -19.01 -13.23 14.92
CA LYS A 16 -18.38 -11.90 14.90
C LYS A 16 -16.91 -11.97 14.51
N ASP A 17 -16.17 -12.94 15.06
CA ASP A 17 -14.75 -13.13 14.74
C ASP A 17 -14.55 -13.48 13.26
N LEU A 18 -15.39 -14.35 12.71
CA LEU A 18 -15.39 -14.68 11.29
C LEU A 18 -15.70 -13.45 10.40
N GLU A 19 -16.61 -12.59 10.83
CA GLU A 19 -16.90 -11.34 10.11
C GLU A 19 -15.70 -10.38 10.13
N LEU A 20 -15.01 -10.26 11.28
CA LEU A 20 -13.81 -9.45 11.41
C LEU A 20 -12.67 -9.99 10.53
N LEU A 21 -12.45 -11.31 10.56
CA LEU A 21 -11.45 -11.98 9.73
C LEU A 21 -11.75 -11.82 8.24
N SER A 22 -13.00 -12.00 7.82
CA SER A 22 -13.43 -11.81 6.43
C SER A 22 -13.11 -10.39 5.94
N ARG A 23 -13.39 -9.36 6.76
CA ARG A 23 -13.06 -7.97 6.44
C ARG A 23 -11.55 -7.73 6.38
N ALA A 24 -10.79 -8.31 7.31
CA ALA A 24 -9.34 -8.16 7.34
C ALA A 24 -8.70 -8.80 6.10
N GLU A 25 -9.13 -10.00 5.73
CA GLU A 25 -8.62 -10.72 4.56
C GLU A 25 -8.98 -10.00 3.27
N ASN A 26 -10.23 -9.54 3.12
CA ASN A 26 -10.62 -8.74 1.96
C ASN A 26 -9.75 -7.49 1.78
N ASN A 27 -9.44 -6.78 2.87
CA ASN A 27 -8.55 -5.62 2.81
C ASN A 27 -7.11 -5.99 2.43
N LYS A 28 -6.61 -7.14 2.90
CA LYS A 28 -5.29 -7.64 2.55
C LYS A 28 -5.20 -8.00 1.08
N VAL A 29 -6.17 -8.77 0.57
CA VAL A 29 -6.24 -9.16 -0.85
C VAL A 29 -6.32 -7.94 -1.75
N LEU A 30 -7.17 -6.94 -1.42
CA LEU A 30 -7.24 -5.70 -2.18
C LEU A 30 -5.90 -4.96 -2.20
N ARG A 31 -5.24 -4.85 -1.03
CA ARG A 31 -3.94 -4.18 -0.90
C ARG A 31 -2.85 -4.84 -1.72
N ASP A 32 -2.78 -6.16 -1.67
CA ASP A 32 -1.74 -6.92 -2.36
C ASP A 32 -2.00 -6.90 -3.88
N SER A 33 -3.27 -7.00 -4.29
CA SER A 33 -3.68 -6.90 -5.70
C SER A 33 -3.36 -5.53 -6.30
N THR A 34 -3.73 -4.43 -5.61
CA THR A 34 -3.44 -3.08 -6.10
C THR A 34 -1.94 -2.81 -6.14
N ARG A 35 -1.19 -3.34 -5.17
CA ARG A 35 0.26 -3.22 -5.13
C ARG A 35 0.92 -3.96 -6.28
N ALA A 36 0.52 -5.19 -6.56
CA ALA A 36 1.02 -5.96 -7.69
C ALA A 36 0.80 -5.22 -9.02
N GLY A 37 -0.40 -4.65 -9.22
CA GLY A 37 -0.68 -3.81 -10.39
C GLY A 37 0.23 -2.58 -10.48
N ALA A 38 0.50 -1.92 -9.35
CA ALA A 38 1.41 -0.78 -9.31
C ALA A 38 2.89 -1.18 -9.50
N GLU A 39 3.29 -2.40 -9.16
CA GLU A 39 4.65 -2.90 -9.41
C GLU A 39 4.93 -3.06 -10.91
N VAL A 40 3.96 -3.56 -11.68
CA VAL A 40 4.08 -3.60 -13.15
C VAL A 40 4.31 -2.20 -13.72
N LEU A 41 3.56 -1.21 -13.23
CA LEU A 41 3.75 0.18 -13.66
C LEU A 41 5.11 0.76 -13.23
N LYS A 42 5.60 0.39 -12.05
CA LYS A 42 6.90 0.82 -11.53
C LYS A 42 8.03 0.35 -12.45
N GLU A 43 7.97 -0.91 -12.92
CA GLU A 43 8.96 -1.45 -13.85
C GLU A 43 9.02 -0.66 -15.15
N GLU A 44 7.86 -0.35 -15.73
CA GLU A 44 7.77 0.44 -16.95
C GLU A 44 8.31 1.87 -16.76
N VAL A 45 7.99 2.49 -15.61
CA VAL A 45 8.54 3.82 -15.26
C VAL A 45 10.06 3.77 -15.11
N ILE A 46 10.61 2.70 -14.51
CA ILE A 46 12.07 2.51 -14.40
C ILE A 46 12.70 2.30 -15.77
N ALA A 47 12.07 1.53 -16.66
CA ALA A 47 12.59 1.28 -18.00
C ALA A 47 12.69 2.57 -18.82
N ARG A 48 11.67 3.44 -18.73
CA ARG A 48 11.61 4.71 -19.46
C ARG A 48 12.32 5.89 -18.78
N ALA A 49 12.72 5.75 -17.52
CA ALA A 49 13.32 6.85 -16.78
C ALA A 49 14.68 7.26 -17.40
N PRO A 50 14.92 8.57 -17.63
CA PRO A 50 16.19 9.05 -18.15
C PRO A 50 17.34 8.75 -17.20
N GLU A 51 18.49 8.37 -17.75
CA GLU A 51 19.69 8.02 -16.99
C GLU A 51 20.78 9.08 -17.17
N ARG A 52 21.08 9.80 -16.09
CA ARG A 52 22.30 10.59 -15.95
C ARG A 52 23.12 10.14 -14.75
N THR A 53 22.49 10.02 -13.58
CA THR A 53 23.13 9.51 -12.35
C THR A 53 22.50 8.21 -11.82
N GLY A 54 21.38 7.77 -12.41
CA GLY A 54 20.61 6.58 -11.99
C GLY A 54 19.78 6.78 -10.71
N LYS A 55 19.80 7.97 -10.11
CA LYS A 55 19.07 8.28 -8.87
C LYS A 55 17.56 8.24 -9.04
N LEU A 56 17.07 8.70 -10.19
CA LEU A 56 15.65 8.67 -10.50
C LEU A 56 15.09 7.24 -10.44
N LYS A 57 15.74 6.28 -11.12
CA LYS A 57 15.35 4.86 -11.11
C LYS A 57 15.32 4.25 -9.71
N LYS A 58 16.31 4.56 -8.88
CA LYS A 58 16.40 4.09 -7.48
C LYS A 58 15.31 4.67 -6.56
N ASN A 59 14.71 5.78 -6.97
CA ASN A 59 13.69 6.49 -6.18
C ASN A 59 12.25 6.20 -6.61
N VAL A 60 12.04 5.45 -7.69
CA VAL A 60 10.73 4.95 -8.10
C VAL A 60 10.29 3.85 -7.13
N VAL A 61 9.24 4.10 -6.37
CA VAL A 61 8.70 3.16 -5.37
C VAL A 61 7.20 3.03 -5.52
N VAL A 62 6.63 1.92 -5.06
CA VAL A 62 5.18 1.76 -4.96
C VAL A 62 4.70 2.23 -3.59
N LEU A 63 3.71 3.11 -3.59
CA LEU A 63 3.05 3.59 -2.38
C LEU A 63 1.60 3.13 -2.38
N THR A 64 1.16 2.54 -1.27
CA THR A 64 -0.26 2.26 -1.02
C THR A 64 -0.83 3.35 -0.13
N GLN A 65 -1.84 4.04 -0.63
CA GLN A 65 -2.60 5.04 0.11
C GLN A 65 -3.91 4.42 0.62
N ARG A 66 -4.27 4.81 1.84
CA ARG A 66 -5.58 4.47 2.40
C ARG A 66 -6.61 5.40 1.75
N SER A 67 -7.59 4.85 1.04
CA SER A 67 -8.67 5.67 0.48
C SER A 67 -9.46 6.33 1.60
N ARG A 68 -10.02 7.50 1.32
CA ARG A 68 -10.98 8.17 2.21
C ARG A 68 -12.33 7.43 2.23
N ARG A 69 -12.61 6.61 1.22
CA ARG A 69 -13.82 5.78 1.14
C ARG A 69 -13.55 4.41 1.74
N ARG A 70 -14.53 3.90 2.49
CA ARG A 70 -14.44 2.62 3.19
C ARG A 70 -14.41 1.49 2.17
N GLY A 71 -13.43 0.58 2.27
CA GLY A 71 -13.30 -0.58 1.37
C GLY A 71 -12.51 -0.32 0.08
N GLU A 72 -12.02 0.90 -0.14
CA GLU A 72 -11.15 1.21 -1.28
C GLU A 72 -9.68 1.26 -0.85
N ILE A 73 -8.81 0.63 -1.63
CA ILE A 73 -7.35 0.72 -1.48
C ILE A 73 -6.77 1.18 -2.81
N THR A 74 -5.87 2.15 -2.76
CA THR A 74 -5.24 2.68 -3.96
C THR A 74 -3.74 2.52 -3.82
N SER A 75 -3.12 1.91 -4.82
CA SER A 75 -1.66 1.82 -4.93
C SER A 75 -1.21 2.51 -6.22
N GLY A 76 -0.09 3.20 -6.15
CA GLY A 76 0.47 3.91 -7.29
C GLY A 76 1.97 4.05 -7.20
N VAL A 77 2.56 4.50 -8.30
CA VAL A 77 4.00 4.78 -8.39
C VAL A 77 4.27 6.16 -7.80
N HIS A 78 5.23 6.23 -6.91
CA HIS A 78 5.70 7.45 -6.25
C HIS A 78 7.19 7.63 -6.51
N ILE A 79 7.59 8.86 -6.84
CA ILE A 79 9.00 9.21 -7.01
C ILE A 79 9.45 9.95 -5.76
N ARG A 80 10.33 9.30 -4.99
CA ARG A 80 10.90 9.90 -3.78
C ARG A 80 11.76 11.11 -4.13
N GLY A 81 11.63 12.16 -3.34
CA GLY A 81 12.45 13.35 -3.42
C GLY A 81 13.87 13.09 -2.91
N ARG A 82 14.74 14.09 -3.09
CA ARG A 82 16.05 14.13 -2.44
C ARG A 82 16.01 14.97 -1.17
N ASN A 83 16.67 14.49 -0.12
CA ASN A 83 16.97 15.26 1.07
C ASN A 83 18.14 16.20 0.76
N MET A 84 17.90 17.50 0.84
CA MET A 84 18.90 18.52 0.47
C MET A 84 20.03 18.65 1.49
N ARG A 85 19.80 18.25 2.74
CA ARG A 85 20.80 18.34 3.81
C ARG A 85 21.77 17.16 3.80
N THR A 86 21.26 15.95 3.57
CA THR A 86 22.05 14.70 3.65
C THR A 86 22.36 14.09 2.29
N GLY A 87 21.67 14.51 1.23
CA GLY A 87 21.80 13.94 -0.11
C GLY A 87 21.08 12.61 -0.34
N ASN A 88 20.47 12.02 0.70
CA ASN A 88 19.73 10.75 0.65
C ASN A 88 18.29 10.91 0.11
N SER A 89 17.55 9.81 -0.05
CA SER A 89 16.13 9.85 -0.44
C SER A 89 15.25 10.43 0.68
N ASP A 90 14.24 11.19 0.28
CA ASP A 90 13.18 11.78 1.11
C ASP A 90 11.83 11.17 0.70
N ASN A 91 10.95 10.92 1.66
CA ASN A 91 9.63 10.36 1.36
C ASN A 91 8.71 11.36 0.66
N THR A 92 9.01 12.65 0.77
CA THR A 92 8.27 13.72 0.08
C THR A 92 8.67 13.82 -1.38
N MET A 93 7.71 14.06 -2.28
CA MET A 93 8.00 14.36 -3.68
C MET A 93 8.50 15.80 -3.79
N LYS A 94 9.62 16.02 -4.50
CA LYS A 94 10.18 17.36 -4.77
C LYS A 94 10.27 17.58 -6.27
N ALA A 95 9.11 17.79 -6.90
CA ALA A 95 8.98 17.83 -8.36
C ALA A 95 9.74 19.00 -9.00
N SER A 96 9.89 20.12 -8.29
CA SER A 96 10.55 21.34 -8.79
C SER A 96 12.07 21.35 -8.61
N ASP A 97 12.65 20.36 -7.93
CA ASP A 97 14.09 20.32 -7.71
C ASP A 97 14.79 19.67 -8.92
N PRO A 98 15.60 20.42 -9.69
CA PRO A 98 16.31 19.87 -10.84
C PRO A 98 17.27 18.75 -10.45
N ARG A 99 17.69 18.66 -9.18
CA ARG A 99 18.56 17.58 -8.67
C ARG A 99 17.77 16.32 -8.31
N ASN A 100 16.44 16.36 -8.43
CA ASN A 100 15.54 15.23 -8.20
C ASN A 100 15.17 14.51 -9.50
N ALA A 101 15.37 15.16 -10.65
CA ALA A 101 15.02 14.65 -11.98
C ALA A 101 16.15 13.88 -12.69
N PHE A 102 17.38 13.82 -12.14
CA PHE A 102 18.58 13.31 -12.83
C PHE A 102 19.53 12.51 -11.95
#